data_AF-A0A2L0BLC1-F1
#
_entry.id   AF-A0A2L0BLC1-F1
#
_cell.length_a   1.000
_cell.length_b   1.000
_cell.length_c   1.000
_cell.angle_alpha   90.00
_cell.angle_beta   90.00
_cell.angle_gamma   90.00
#
_symmetry.space_group_name_H-M   'P 1'
#
loop_
_entity.id
_entity.type
_entity.pdbx_description
1 polymer ?
#
loop_
_entity_poly.entity_id
_entity_poly.type
_entity_poly.pdbx_seq_one_letter_code
_entity_poly.pdbx_strand_id
1 'polypeptide(L)'
;EIYNEIEDNRPKVETVLAQGQEYVKRGSNAASNLQHNLKTLKQRWDSVTSRANDKKIKLEIALKEATEFHEALESFVEWLTNAEKILSNLKPVSRVLETIQTQIEEHKSFQKDVGAHREVMLALDKKGTHLKYFSQKQDVILIKNLLV
;
A
#
# COMPACT_ATOMS: atom_id res chain seq x y z
N GLU A 1 -3.47 9.12 13.65
CA GLU A 1 -4.07 9.77 14.83
C GLU A 1 -4.60 8.75 15.84
N ILE A 2 -5.65 7.97 15.54
CA ILE A 2 -6.24 7.00 16.50
C ILE A 2 -5.25 5.96 17.04
N TYR A 3 -4.37 5.40 16.20
CA TYR A 3 -3.35 4.45 16.65
C TYR A 3 -2.40 5.07 17.69
N ASN A 4 -1.94 6.30 17.44
CA ASN A 4 -1.04 7.00 18.34
C ASN A 4 -1.74 7.35 19.65
N GLU A 5 -3.02 7.77 19.60
CA GLU A 5 -3.82 8.03 20.79
C GLU A 5 -4.01 6.76 21.65
N ILE A 6 -4.16 5.59 21.03
CA ILE A 6 -4.18 4.30 21.74
C ILE A 6 -2.82 4.08 22.42
N GLU A 7 -1.71 4.21 21.69
CA GLU A 7 -0.37 4.03 22.26
C GLU A 7 -0.08 5.01 23.42
N ASP A 8 -0.49 6.27 23.31
CA ASP A 8 -0.32 7.29 24.36
C ASP A 8 -1.11 6.96 25.64
N ASN A 9 -2.22 6.24 25.51
CA ASN A 9 -3.04 5.82 26.64
C ASN A 9 -2.62 4.48 27.26
N ARG A 10 -1.75 3.72 26.59
CA ARG A 10 -1.19 2.45 27.09
C ARG A 10 -0.66 2.52 28.52
N PRO A 11 0.24 3.47 28.90
CA PRO A 11 0.79 3.51 30.25
C PRO A 11 -0.29 3.77 31.32
N LYS A 12 -1.33 4.54 31.00
CA LYS A 12 -2.44 4.81 31.92
C LYS A 12 -3.25 3.55 32.18
N VAL A 13 -3.58 2.80 31.12
CA VAL A 13 -4.36 1.55 31.24
C VAL A 13 -3.57 0.48 31.98
N GLU A 14 -2.28 0.32 31.68
CA GLU A 14 -1.39 -0.60 32.38
C GLU A 14 -1.26 -0.25 33.87
N THR A 15 -1.15 1.04 34.20
CA THR A 15 -1.11 1.52 35.59
C THR A 15 -2.40 1.18 36.34
N VAL A 16 -3.57 1.46 35.76
CA VAL A 16 -4.87 1.17 36.38
C VAL A 16 -5.06 -0.33 36.59
N LEU A 17 -4.65 -1.16 35.61
CA LEU A 17 -4.71 -2.61 35.74
C LEU A 17 -3.78 -3.12 36.84
N ALA A 18 -2.55 -2.60 36.93
CA ALA A 18 -1.58 -3.00 37.95
C ALA A 18 -2.05 -2.64 39.36
N GLN A 19 -2.44 -1.38 39.58
CA GLN A 19 -2.96 -0.89 40.86
C GLN A 19 -4.22 -1.67 41.26
N GLY A 20 -5.17 -1.85 40.33
CA GLY A 20 -6.40 -2.61 40.59
C GLY A 20 -6.13 -4.05 41.00
N GLN A 21 -5.17 -4.72 40.38
CA GLN A 21 -4.76 -6.08 40.77
C GLN A 21 -4.14 -6.12 42.17
N GLU A 22 -3.36 -5.11 42.54
CA GLU A 22 -2.79 -5.00 43.88
C GLU A 22 -3.89 -4.82 44.95
N TYR A 23 -4.90 -4.00 44.69
CA TYR A 23 -6.07 -3.85 45.57
C TYR A 23 -6.86 -5.15 45.72
N VAL A 24 -7.12 -5.86 44.62
CA VAL A 24 -7.79 -7.18 44.65
C VAL A 24 -7.01 -8.19 45.50
N LYS A 25 -5.67 -8.19 45.43
CA LYS A 25 -4.82 -9.08 46.24
C LYS A 25 -4.87 -8.76 47.75
N ARG A 26 -5.13 -7.51 48.12
CA ARG A 26 -5.10 -7.04 49.52
C ARG A 26 -6.45 -7.13 50.25
N GLY A 27 -7.58 -7.21 49.53
CA GLY A 27 -8.92 -7.17 50.13
C GLY A 27 -9.58 -8.55 50.33
N SER A 28 -10.28 -8.74 51.45
CA SER A 28 -11.16 -9.90 51.68
C SER A 28 -12.59 -9.60 51.22
N ASN A 29 -13.09 -10.35 50.23
CA ASN A 29 -14.50 -10.50 49.82
C ASN A 29 -15.25 -9.32 49.16
N ALA A 30 -14.73 -8.08 49.13
CA ALA A 30 -15.31 -6.98 48.33
C ALA A 30 -14.78 -6.91 46.87
N ALA A 31 -13.98 -7.89 46.44
CA ALA A 31 -13.16 -7.82 45.23
C ALA A 31 -13.81 -8.35 43.94
N SER A 32 -14.99 -8.97 43.99
CA SER A 32 -15.60 -9.64 42.83
C SER A 32 -15.97 -8.65 41.71
N ASN A 33 -16.60 -7.53 42.05
CA ASN A 33 -16.97 -6.49 41.08
C ASN A 33 -15.74 -5.78 40.50
N LEU A 34 -14.73 -5.49 41.34
CA LEU A 34 -13.47 -4.90 40.89
C LEU A 34 -12.71 -5.84 39.95
N GLN A 35 -12.63 -7.13 40.30
CA GLN A 35 -12.00 -8.15 39.46
C GLN A 35 -12.72 -8.30 38.12
N HIS A 36 -14.05 -8.26 38.11
CA HIS A 36 -14.84 -8.23 36.87
C HIS A 36 -14.50 -7.01 36.02
N ASN A 37 -14.53 -5.81 36.61
CA ASN A 37 -14.23 -4.56 35.91
C ASN A 37 -12.81 -4.54 35.31
N LEU A 38 -11.81 -5.02 36.06
CA LEU A 38 -10.42 -5.12 35.57
C LEU A 38 -10.31 -6.12 34.42
N LYS A 39 -11.01 -7.26 34.50
CA LYS A 39 -11.07 -8.23 33.40
C LYS A 39 -11.70 -7.62 32.16
N THR A 40 -12.83 -6.92 32.30
CA THR A 40 -13.51 -6.24 31.19
C THR A 40 -12.62 -5.14 30.59
N LEU A 41 -11.96 -4.33 31.42
CA LEU A 41 -11.03 -3.30 30.96
C LEU A 41 -9.90 -3.92 30.14
N LYS A 42 -9.26 -4.97 30.66
CA LYS A 42 -8.20 -5.70 29.94
C LYS A 42 -8.70 -6.26 28.61
N GLN A 43 -9.86 -6.93 28.59
CA GLN A 43 -10.43 -7.49 27.37
C GLN A 43 -10.72 -6.41 26.31
N ARG A 44 -11.30 -5.27 26.72
CA ARG A 44 -11.57 -4.15 25.81
C ARG A 44 -10.29 -3.52 25.30
N TRP A 45 -9.29 -3.35 26.17
CA TRP A 45 -7.98 -2.83 25.83
C TRP A 45 -7.25 -3.72 24.81
N ASP A 46 -7.18 -5.02 25.10
CA ASP A 46 -6.55 -6.00 24.21
C ASP A 46 -7.27 -6.03 22.85
N SER A 47 -8.62 -5.94 22.84
CA SER A 47 -9.43 -5.90 21.61
C SER A 47 -9.19 -4.63 20.77
N VAL A 48 -9.20 -3.44 21.37
CA VAL A 48 -9.00 -2.19 20.63
C VAL A 48 -7.57 -2.09 20.09
N THR A 49 -6.59 -2.53 20.88
CA THR A 49 -5.16 -2.52 20.50
C THR A 49 -4.90 -3.51 19.37
N SER A 50 -5.47 -4.72 19.43
CA SER A 50 -5.38 -5.69 18.33
C SER A 50 -5.99 -5.15 17.04
N ARG A 51 -7.21 -4.60 17.09
CA ARG A 51 -7.87 -4.02 15.91
C ARG A 51 -7.09 -2.84 15.31
N ALA A 52 -6.51 -2.00 16.17
CA ALA A 52 -5.71 -0.86 15.73
C ALA A 52 -4.40 -1.31 15.05
N ASN A 53 -3.71 -2.30 15.61
CA ASN A 53 -2.52 -2.90 14.99
C ASN A 53 -2.86 -3.55 13.64
N ASP A 54 -3.93 -4.34 13.57
CA ASP A 54 -4.35 -4.98 12.32
C ASP A 54 -4.67 -3.94 11.23
N LYS A 55 -5.34 -2.85 11.59
CA LYS A 55 -5.64 -1.78 10.64
C LYS A 55 -4.39 -1.04 10.21
N LYS A 56 -3.47 -0.74 11.14
CA LYS A 56 -2.18 -0.11 10.84
C LYS A 56 -1.37 -0.94 9.84
N ILE A 57 -1.18 -2.23 10.11
CA ILE A 57 -0.45 -3.15 9.23
C ILE A 57 -1.06 -3.18 7.82
N LYS A 58 -2.40 -3.29 7.73
CA LYS A 58 -3.09 -3.27 6.43
C LYS A 58 -2.87 -1.97 5.65
N LEU A 59 -2.91 -0.83 6.34
CA LEU A 59 -2.67 0.48 5.71
C LEU A 59 -1.21 0.64 5.28
N GLU A 60 -0.25 0.18 6.06
CA GLU A 60 1.18 0.20 5.71
C GLU A 60 1.47 -0.66 4.47
N ILE A 61 0.88 -1.86 4.40
CA ILE A 61 0.98 -2.73 3.23
C ILE A 61 0.34 -2.04 2.01
N ALA A 62 -0.88 -1.52 2.14
CA ALA A 62 -1.58 -0.87 1.04
C ALA A 62 -0.83 0.37 0.52
N LEU A 63 -0.27 1.18 1.42
CA LEU A 63 0.53 2.35 1.07
C LEU A 63 1.80 1.95 0.30
N LYS A 64 2.50 0.92 0.79
CA LYS A 64 3.68 0.39 0.10
C LYS A 64 3.34 -0.10 -1.30
N GLU A 65 2.31 -0.93 -1.43
CA GLU A 65 1.89 -1.45 -2.73
C GLU A 65 1.45 -0.34 -3.69
N ALA A 66 0.73 0.67 -3.19
CA ALA A 66 0.30 1.82 -3.97
C ALA A 66 1.46 2.69 -4.44
N THR A 67 2.45 2.93 -3.57
CA THR A 67 3.65 3.71 -3.89
C THR A 67 4.46 3.02 -4.99
N GLU A 68 4.77 1.73 -4.79
CA GLU A 68 5.51 0.96 -5.80
C GLU A 68 4.74 0.82 -7.13
N PHE A 69 3.40 0.78 -7.09
CA PHE A 69 2.60 0.79 -8.31
C PHE A 69 2.69 2.13 -9.04
N HIS A 70 2.59 3.22 -8.29
CA HIS A 70 2.66 4.58 -8.83
C HIS A 70 4.02 4.84 -9.49
N GLU A 71 5.12 4.53 -8.82
CA GLU A 71 6.48 4.66 -9.36
C GLU A 71 6.66 3.85 -10.65
N ALA A 72 6.22 2.59 -10.66
CA ALA A 72 6.30 1.74 -11.84
C ALA A 72 5.42 2.25 -13.00
N LEU A 73 4.25 2.81 -12.67
CA LEU A 73 3.34 3.40 -13.67
C LEU A 73 3.93 4.66 -14.28
N GLU A 74 4.49 5.56 -13.48
CA GLU A 74 5.16 6.78 -13.98
C GLU A 74 6.31 6.43 -14.92
N SER A 75 7.18 5.50 -14.51
CA SER A 75 8.28 5.02 -15.35
C SER A 75 7.78 4.44 -16.68
N PHE A 76 6.69 3.65 -16.65
CA PHE A 76 6.10 3.08 -17.86
C PHE A 76 5.44 4.14 -18.75
N VAL A 77 4.78 5.14 -18.18
CA VAL A 77 4.18 6.27 -18.92
C VAL A 77 5.26 7.12 -19.58
N GLU A 78 6.37 7.37 -18.90
CA GLU A 78 7.52 8.08 -19.48
C GLU A 78 8.09 7.31 -20.68
N TRP A 79 8.32 6.00 -20.52
CA TRP A 79 8.77 5.15 -21.62
C TRP A 79 7.77 5.18 -22.79
N LEU A 80 6.47 5.01 -22.51
CA LEU A 80 5.43 5.01 -23.53
C LEU A 80 5.40 6.33 -24.30
N THR A 81 5.50 7.45 -23.59
CA THR A 81 5.57 8.79 -24.19
C THR A 81 6.78 8.93 -25.12
N ASN A 82 7.93 8.38 -24.74
CA ASN A 82 9.12 8.39 -25.58
C ASN A 82 8.98 7.45 -26.79
N ALA A 83 8.37 6.27 -26.62
CA ALA A 83 8.07 5.35 -27.71
C ALA A 83 7.13 5.99 -28.75
N GLU A 84 6.09 6.70 -28.31
CA GLU A 84 5.18 7.47 -29.19
C GLU A 84 5.91 8.60 -29.93
N LYS A 85 6.85 9.29 -29.26
CA LYS A 85 7.71 10.29 -29.90
C LYS A 85 8.61 9.67 -30.97
N ILE A 86 9.20 8.49 -30.72
CA ILE A 86 10.01 7.80 -31.73
C ILE A 86 9.15 7.50 -32.96
N LEU A 87 7.98 6.89 -32.77
CA LEU A 87 7.06 6.54 -33.86
C LEU A 87 6.60 7.75 -34.67
N SER A 88 6.25 8.84 -34.00
CA SER A 88 5.80 10.08 -34.67
C SER A 88 6.90 10.81 -35.44
N ASN A 89 8.18 10.60 -35.07
CA ASN A 89 9.33 11.20 -35.74
C ASN A 89 10.00 10.28 -36.78
N LEU A 90 9.42 9.10 -37.06
CA LEU A 90 9.95 8.21 -38.10
C LEU A 90 9.93 8.91 -39.46
N LYS A 91 11.07 8.86 -40.15
CA LYS A 91 11.19 9.38 -41.51
C LYS A 91 10.42 8.49 -42.49
N PRO A 92 9.92 9.06 -43.60
CA PRO A 92 9.36 8.27 -44.70
C PRO A 92 10.32 7.16 -45.16
N VAL A 93 9.77 6.06 -45.65
CA VAL A 93 10.56 4.93 -46.15
C VAL A 93 11.46 5.39 -47.30
N SER A 94 12.76 5.13 -47.17
CA SER A 94 13.74 5.50 -48.17
C SER A 94 13.72 4.56 -49.37
N ARG A 95 14.06 5.09 -50.55
CA ARG A 95 14.31 4.31 -51.78
C ARG A 95 15.79 3.99 -51.98
N VAL A 96 16.64 4.46 -51.07
CA VAL A 96 18.08 4.19 -51.05
C VAL A 96 18.33 2.93 -50.22
N LEU A 97 18.99 1.93 -50.81
CA LEU A 97 19.18 0.61 -50.21
C LEU A 97 19.84 0.67 -48.82
N GLU A 98 20.90 1.46 -48.67
CA GLU A 98 21.59 1.60 -47.40
C GLU A 98 20.67 2.20 -46.32
N THR A 99 19.96 3.28 -46.63
CA THR A 99 19.05 3.93 -45.70
C THR A 99 17.87 3.03 -45.32
N ILE A 100 17.28 2.29 -46.26
CA ILE A 100 16.17 1.38 -45.94
C ILE A 100 16.64 0.21 -45.06
N GLN A 101 17.87 -0.28 -45.24
CA GLN A 101 18.45 -1.29 -44.36
C GLN A 101 18.61 -0.76 -42.93
N THR A 102 19.08 0.47 -42.76
CA THR A 102 19.13 1.13 -41.44
C THR A 102 17.73 1.28 -40.84
N GLN A 103 16.75 1.78 -41.60
CA GLN A 103 15.36 1.92 -41.13
C GLN A 103 14.75 0.58 -40.68
N ILE A 104 15.03 -0.51 -41.40
CA ILE A 104 14.56 -1.85 -41.03
C ILE A 104 15.17 -2.27 -39.68
N GLU A 105 16.46 -2.05 -39.48
CA GLU A 105 17.13 -2.47 -38.25
C GLU A 105 16.69 -1.64 -37.03
N GLU A 106 16.54 -0.32 -37.21
CA GLU A 106 15.96 0.57 -36.19
C GLU A 106 14.55 0.11 -35.80
N HIS A 107 13.71 -0.24 -36.78
CA HIS A 107 12.34 -0.69 -36.51
C HIS A 107 12.29 -2.06 -35.83
N LYS A 108 13.19 -3.00 -36.17
CA LYS A 108 13.32 -4.28 -35.46
C LYS A 108 13.76 -4.07 -34.01
N SER A 109 14.72 -3.18 -33.78
CA SER A 109 15.17 -2.82 -32.44
C SER A 109 14.02 -2.25 -31.62
N PHE A 110 13.26 -1.31 -32.18
CA PHE A 110 12.08 -0.74 -31.55
C PHE A 110 11.00 -1.78 -31.24
N GLN A 111 10.72 -2.69 -32.18
CA GLN A 111 9.77 -3.80 -31.95
C GLN A 111 10.20 -4.70 -30.79
N LYS A 112 11.51 -4.97 -30.66
CA LYS A 112 12.05 -5.74 -29.53
C LYS A 112 11.87 -4.99 -28.21
N ASP A 113 12.13 -3.69 -28.19
CA ASP A 113 11.95 -2.85 -27.01
C ASP A 113 10.48 -2.81 -26.54
N VAL A 114 9.54 -2.59 -27.46
CA VAL A 114 8.09 -2.68 -27.19
C VAL A 114 7.71 -4.06 -26.68
N GLY A 115 8.27 -5.12 -27.27
CA GLY A 115 8.06 -6.50 -26.83
C GLY A 115 8.51 -6.73 -25.38
N ALA A 116 9.66 -6.19 -24.98
CA ALA A 116 10.18 -6.30 -23.61
C ALA A 116 9.27 -5.58 -22.59
N HIS A 117 8.70 -4.44 -22.96
CA HIS A 117 7.81 -3.67 -22.09
C HIS A 117 6.39 -4.26 -21.96
N ARG A 118 6.03 -5.27 -22.77
CA ARG A 118 4.75 -5.98 -22.64
C ARG A 118 4.58 -6.63 -21.27
N GLU A 119 5.65 -7.23 -20.73
CA GLU A 119 5.60 -7.86 -19.41
C GLU A 119 5.37 -6.84 -18.30
N VAL A 120 6.00 -5.66 -18.41
CA VAL A 120 5.80 -4.54 -17.48
C VAL A 120 4.35 -4.06 -17.52
N MET A 121 3.76 -3.90 -18.71
CA MET A 121 2.36 -3.53 -18.88
C MET A 121 1.42 -4.54 -18.19
N LEU A 122 1.65 -5.84 -18.39
CA LEU A 122 0.83 -6.89 -17.77
C LEU A 122 0.98 -6.91 -16.24
N ALA A 123 2.20 -6.69 -15.73
CA ALA A 123 2.45 -6.59 -14.30
C ALA A 123 1.74 -5.38 -13.68
N LEU A 124 1.79 -4.22 -14.35
CA LEU A 124 1.06 -3.01 -13.95
C LEU A 124 -0.45 -3.23 -13.94
N ASP A 125 -1.02 -3.84 -14.99
CA ASP A 125 -2.46 -4.13 -15.05
C ASP A 125 -2.91 -5.05 -13.89
N LYS A 126 -2.13 -6.10 -13.61
CA LYS A 126 -2.38 -7.00 -12.49
C LYS A 126 -2.29 -6.27 -11.15
N LYS A 127 -1.26 -5.45 -10.93
CA LYS A 127 -1.06 -4.71 -9.68
C LYS A 127 -2.13 -3.63 -9.49
N GLY A 128 -2.49 -2.90 -10.54
CA GLY A 128 -3.59 -1.93 -10.54
C GLY A 128 -4.93 -2.58 -10.22
N THR A 129 -5.20 -3.75 -10.81
CA THR A 129 -6.39 -4.55 -10.51
C THR A 129 -6.39 -5.02 -9.05
N HIS A 130 -5.26 -5.51 -8.53
CA HIS A 130 -5.14 -5.90 -7.14
C HIS A 130 -5.44 -4.73 -6.21
N LEU A 131 -4.79 -3.57 -6.39
CA LEU A 131 -5.00 -2.38 -5.56
C LEU A 131 -6.46 -1.89 -5.57
N LYS A 132 -7.11 -1.95 -6.74
CA LYS A 132 -8.52 -1.58 -6.92
C LYS A 132 -9.48 -2.45 -6.08
N TYR A 133 -9.18 -3.73 -5.91
CA TYR A 133 -10.05 -4.68 -5.20
C TYR A 133 -9.58 -5.01 -3.77
N PHE A 134 -8.29 -4.83 -3.47
CA PHE A 134 -7.71 -5.01 -2.14
C PHE A 134 -8.15 -3.91 -1.17
N SER A 135 -8.38 -2.71 -1.68
CA SER A 135 -8.99 -1.63 -0.91
C SER A 135 -10.50 -1.87 -0.80
N GLN A 136 -11.00 -2.13 0.41
CA GLN A 136 -12.44 -2.03 0.68
C GLN A 136 -12.90 -0.61 0.28
N LYS A 137 -14.17 -0.41 -0.11
CA LYS A 137 -14.70 0.89 -0.62
C LYS A 137 -14.28 2.14 0.19
N GLN A 138 -13.99 1.99 1.48
CA GLN A 138 -13.52 3.06 2.38
C GLN A 138 -12.02 3.37 2.26
N ASP A 139 -11.17 2.40 1.92
CA ASP A 139 -9.71 2.58 1.80
C ASP A 139 -9.30 3.16 0.42
N VAL A 140 -10.14 2.96 -0.61
CA VAL A 140 -9.97 3.55 -1.96
C VAL A 140 -9.89 5.08 -1.87
N ILE A 141 -10.75 5.70 -1.04
CA ILE A 141 -10.82 7.16 -0.88
C ILE A 141 -9.54 7.68 -0.21
N LEU A 142 -9.02 6.94 0.79
CA LEU A 142 -7.80 7.33 1.50
C LEU A 142 -6.57 7.24 0.59
N ILE A 143 -6.45 6.16 -0.19
CA ILE A 143 -5.36 5.96 -1.15
C ILE A 143 -5.45 7.02 -2.27
N LYS A 144 -6.65 7.33 -2.76
CA LYS A 144 -6.85 8.37 -3.78
C LYS A 144 -6.46 9.77 -3.30
N ASN A 145 -6.67 10.08 -2.02
CA ASN A 145 -6.29 11.38 -1.44
C ASN A 145 -4.81 11.46 -1.02
N LEU A 146 -4.09 10.34 -0.95
CA LEU A 146 -2.65 10.31 -0.65
C LEU A 146 -1.77 10.31 -1.92
N LEU A 147 -2.37 10.05 -3.09
CA LEU A 147 -1.71 10.06 -4.40
C LEU A 147 -1.97 11.34 -5.21
N VAL A 148 -2.59 12.36 -4.60
CA VAL A 148 -2.82 13.71 -5.15
C VAL A 148 -2.17 14.70 -4.20
#